data_AF-D0EJZ9-F1
#
_entry.id   AF-D0EJZ9-F1
#
_cell.length_a   1.000
_cell.length_b   1.000
_cell.length_c   1.000
_cell.angle_alpha   90.00
_cell.angle_beta   90.00
_cell.angle_gamma   90.00
#
_symmetry.space_group_name_H-M   'P 1'
#
loop_
_entity.id
_entity.type
_entity.pdbx_description
1 polymer ?
#
loop_
_entity_poly.entity_id
_entity_poly.type
_entity_poly.pdbx_seq_one_letter_code
_entity_poly.pdbx_strand_id
1 'polypeptide(L)'
;FITPLVLYCVLAATPTAIIFIGEISMYFIKSTRESLIAQEKTILTGECCYLNPLLRRIIRFTGVFAFGLFATDIFVNAGQVVTGHLTPYFLTVCKPNYTSTDCQAHHQFINNGNICTGDLEVIEKARRSFPSKHAALSIYSALYATMYITSTIKTKSSRLAKPVLCLGTLCTAFLTGLNRVSEYRNHCSDV
;
A
#
# COMPACT_ATOMS: atom_id res chain seq x y z
N PHE A 1 7.28 -11.87 12.68
CA PHE A 1 6.74 -10.49 12.83
C PHE A 1 7.34 -9.58 11.79
N ILE A 2 6.54 -9.09 10.84
CA ILE A 2 6.99 -8.05 9.90
C ILE A 2 6.80 -6.70 10.59
N THR A 3 7.89 -5.99 10.84
CA THR A 3 7.83 -4.63 11.38
C THR A 3 7.05 -3.72 10.42
N PRO A 4 6.20 -2.81 10.92
CA PRO A 4 5.37 -1.94 10.08
C PRO A 4 6.20 -1.11 9.09
N LEU A 5 7.40 -0.70 9.51
CA LEU A 5 8.35 0.03 8.68
C LEU A 5 8.74 -0.75 7.41
N VAL A 6 9.15 -2.02 7.57
CA VAL A 6 9.53 -2.89 6.45
C VAL A 6 8.39 -3.05 5.46
N LEU A 7 7.16 -3.22 5.95
CA LEU A 7 6.00 -3.32 5.07
C LEU A 7 5.79 -2.02 4.28
N TYR A 8 5.87 -0.85 4.90
CA TYR A 8 5.75 0.43 4.18
C TYR A 8 6.86 0.64 3.15
N CYS A 9 8.10 0.28 3.48
CA CYS A 9 9.21 0.33 2.54
C CYS A 9 8.96 -0.58 1.34
N VAL A 10 8.50 -1.81 1.56
CA VAL A 10 8.19 -2.76 0.48
C VAL A 10 7.03 -2.27 -0.39
N LEU A 11 5.96 -1.73 0.22
CA LEU A 11 4.81 -1.19 -0.51
C LEU A 11 5.17 0.04 -1.36
N ALA A 12 6.07 0.90 -0.90
CA ALA A 12 6.54 2.03 -1.69
C ALA A 12 7.56 1.62 -2.77
N ALA A 13 8.47 0.70 -2.44
CA ALA A 13 9.53 0.25 -3.33
C ALA A 13 9.01 -0.60 -4.50
N THR A 14 7.96 -1.41 -4.28
CA THR A 14 7.49 -2.36 -5.29
C THR A 14 6.97 -1.67 -6.55
N PRO A 15 5.99 -0.73 -6.48
CA PRO A 15 5.49 -0.05 -7.68
C PRO A 15 6.54 0.88 -8.30
N THR A 16 7.38 1.54 -7.48
CA THR A 16 8.44 2.42 -7.99
C THR A 16 9.50 1.66 -8.78
N ALA A 17 9.92 0.49 -8.30
CA ALA A 17 10.81 -0.41 -9.04
C ALA A 17 10.17 -0.91 -10.33
N ILE A 18 8.89 -1.29 -10.29
CA ILE A 18 8.14 -1.73 -11.49
C ILE A 18 8.06 -0.61 -12.54
N ILE A 19 7.79 0.64 -12.12
CA ILE A 19 7.75 1.80 -13.01
C ILE A 19 9.14 2.05 -13.62
N PHE A 20 10.18 2.05 -12.80
CA PHE A 20 11.54 2.31 -13.27
C PHE A 20 12.01 1.26 -14.29
N ILE A 21 11.84 -0.03 -13.97
CA ILE A 21 12.17 -1.14 -14.87
C ILE A 21 11.32 -1.07 -16.15
N GLY A 22 10.03 -0.79 -16.02
CA GLY A 22 9.11 -0.67 -17.15
C GLY A 22 9.47 0.45 -18.12
N GLU A 23 9.77 1.65 -17.60
CA GLU A 23 10.18 2.79 -18.42
C GLU A 23 11.55 2.59 -19.06
N ILE A 24 12.52 2.00 -18.33
CA ILE A 24 13.84 1.66 -18.89
C ILE A 24 13.71 0.60 -19.99
N SER A 25 12.93 -0.44 -19.76
CA SER A 25 12.71 -1.49 -20.77
C SER A 25 12.05 -0.92 -22.02
N MET A 26 11.04 -0.06 -21.85
CA MET A 26 10.39 0.63 -22.97
C MET A 26 11.33 1.60 -23.68
N TYR A 27 12.22 2.27 -22.96
CA TYR A 27 13.26 3.10 -23.55
C TYR A 27 14.19 2.28 -24.41
N PHE A 28 14.71 1.15 -23.92
CA PHE A 28 15.59 0.30 -24.70
C PHE A 28 14.88 -0.31 -25.91
N ILE A 29 13.62 -0.74 -25.78
CA ILE A 29 12.83 -1.24 -26.91
C ILE A 29 12.63 -0.12 -27.95
N LYS A 30 12.24 1.07 -27.50
CA LYS A 30 12.01 2.22 -28.38
C LYS A 30 13.31 2.72 -28.99
N SER A 31 14.40 2.76 -28.24
CA SER A 31 15.75 3.15 -28.69
C SER A 31 16.31 2.14 -29.68
N THR A 32 16.13 0.84 -29.47
CA THR A 32 16.47 -0.20 -30.47
C THR A 32 15.62 -0.06 -31.73
N ARG A 33 14.34 0.32 -31.60
CA ARG A 33 13.45 0.57 -32.74
C ARG A 33 13.80 1.86 -33.48
N GLU A 34 14.15 2.91 -32.73
CA GLU A 34 14.58 4.19 -33.26
C GLU A 34 16.00 4.12 -33.80
N SER A 35 16.91 3.26 -33.32
CA SER A 35 18.21 3.02 -33.96
C SER A 35 18.05 2.25 -35.29
N LEU A 36 17.04 1.38 -35.38
CA LEU A 36 16.62 0.74 -36.63
C LEU A 36 16.00 1.74 -37.63
N ILE A 37 15.26 2.75 -37.14
CA ILE A 37 14.59 3.78 -37.97
C ILE A 37 15.51 4.99 -38.25
N ALA A 38 16.45 5.31 -37.36
CA ALA A 38 17.40 6.42 -37.48
C ALA A 38 18.56 6.10 -38.43
N GLN A 39 18.74 4.82 -38.82
CA GLN A 39 19.48 4.51 -40.04
C GLN A 39 18.80 5.08 -41.29
N GLU A 40 17.51 5.45 -41.22
CA GLU A 40 16.75 6.02 -42.34
C GLU A 40 16.52 7.54 -42.23
N LYS A 41 16.35 8.14 -41.04
CA LYS A 41 16.14 9.61 -40.92
C LYS A 41 16.76 10.22 -39.65
N THR A 42 17.89 10.88 -39.83
CA THR A 42 18.45 11.89 -38.90
C THR A 42 17.50 13.09 -38.79
N ILE A 43 16.94 13.34 -37.60
CA ILE A 43 16.25 14.61 -37.32
C ILE A 43 16.76 15.15 -35.99
N LEU A 44 17.54 16.24 -36.09
CA LEU A 44 17.87 17.18 -35.04
C LEU A 44 16.60 17.79 -34.43
N THR A 45 16.54 17.99 -33.11
CA THR A 45 15.74 19.10 -32.53
C THR A 45 16.26 19.58 -31.16
N GLY A 46 16.97 20.71 -31.17
CA GLY A 46 16.71 21.95 -30.39
C GLY A 46 16.85 22.02 -28.86
N GLU A 47 17.78 22.87 -28.40
CA GLU A 47 18.05 23.35 -27.02
C GLU A 47 16.86 24.16 -26.44
N CYS A 48 16.54 24.26 -25.14
CA CYS A 48 17.34 24.47 -23.94
C CYS A 48 16.54 23.97 -22.70
N CYS A 49 17.18 23.25 -21.78
CA CYS A 49 16.60 22.38 -20.72
C CYS A 49 15.87 21.12 -21.23
N TYR A 50 16.61 20.25 -21.92
CA TYR A 50 16.13 18.91 -22.29
C TYR A 50 16.08 17.98 -21.07
N LEU A 51 14.98 17.99 -20.32
CA LEU A 51 14.69 16.88 -19.41
C LEU A 51 14.45 15.63 -20.25
N ASN A 52 15.29 14.60 -20.08
CA ASN A 52 15.14 13.33 -20.76
C ASN A 52 13.67 12.88 -20.70
N PRO A 53 13.03 12.54 -21.83
CA PRO A 53 11.61 12.17 -21.85
C PRO A 53 11.29 11.00 -20.91
N LEU A 54 12.29 10.16 -20.63
CA LEU A 54 12.25 9.11 -19.60
C LEU A 54 12.06 9.66 -18.20
N LEU A 55 12.90 10.62 -17.81
CA LEU A 55 12.86 11.20 -16.47
C LEU A 55 11.52 11.89 -16.22
N ARG A 56 11.02 12.64 -17.21
CA ARG A 56 9.69 13.26 -17.17
C ARG A 56 8.58 12.22 -16.92
N ARG A 57 8.64 11.07 -17.59
CA ARG A 57 7.63 10.01 -17.48
C ARG A 57 7.70 9.27 -16.14
N ILE A 58 8.91 8.97 -15.66
CA ILE A 58 9.15 8.36 -14.34
C ILE A 58 8.64 9.27 -13.23
N ILE A 59 8.97 10.57 -13.26
CA ILE A 59 8.50 11.55 -12.28
C ILE A 59 6.97 11.63 -12.29
N ARG A 60 6.34 11.64 -13.47
CA ARG A 60 4.88 11.71 -13.58
C ARG A 60 4.19 10.50 -12.94
N PHE A 61 4.62 9.28 -13.27
CA PHE A 61 4.00 8.08 -12.68
C PHE A 61 4.28 7.95 -11.19
N THR A 62 5.53 8.16 -10.78
CA THR A 62 5.92 8.10 -9.37
C THR A 62 5.19 9.16 -8.55
N GLY A 63 5.03 10.38 -9.07
CA GLY A 63 4.30 11.45 -8.41
C GLY A 63 2.82 11.13 -8.21
N VAL A 64 2.15 10.57 -9.22
CA VAL A 64 0.74 10.14 -9.09
C VAL A 64 0.59 8.99 -8.08
N PHE A 65 1.51 8.02 -8.11
CA PHE A 65 1.54 6.93 -7.14
C PHE A 65 1.73 7.44 -5.71
N ALA A 66 2.73 8.30 -5.49
CA ALA A 66 3.00 8.86 -4.17
C ALA A 66 1.82 9.66 -3.65
N PHE A 67 1.21 10.51 -4.48
CA PHE A 67 0.03 11.28 -4.11
C PHE A 67 -1.12 10.40 -3.64
N GLY A 68 -1.47 9.35 -4.40
CA GLY A 68 -2.56 8.46 -4.00
C GLY A 68 -2.19 7.57 -2.80
N LEU A 69 -0.92 7.23 -2.61
CA LEU A 69 -0.46 6.51 -1.42
C LEU A 69 -0.64 7.37 -0.16
N PHE A 70 -0.21 8.64 -0.21
CA PHE A 70 -0.41 9.59 0.90
C PHE A 70 -1.89 9.88 1.15
N ALA A 71 -2.69 10.06 0.10
CA ALA A 71 -4.13 10.23 0.24
C ALA A 71 -4.76 9.02 0.94
N THR A 72 -4.44 7.80 0.49
CA THR A 72 -4.92 6.56 1.13
C THR A 72 -4.50 6.48 2.60
N ASP A 73 -3.26 6.83 2.92
CA ASP A 73 -2.76 6.85 4.30
C ASP A 73 -3.58 7.81 5.18
N ILE A 74 -3.80 9.03 4.70
CA ILE A 74 -4.59 10.06 5.40
C ILE A 74 -6.02 9.60 5.62
N PHE A 75 -6.69 9.09 4.59
CA PHE A 75 -8.08 8.62 4.71
C PHE A 75 -8.22 7.46 5.70
N VAL A 76 -7.29 6.51 5.69
CA VAL A 76 -7.32 5.39 6.64
C VAL A 76 -7.06 5.87 8.06
N ASN A 77 -6.04 6.72 8.27
CA ASN A 77 -5.77 7.26 9.60
C ASN A 77 -6.99 8.06 10.12
N ALA A 78 -7.63 8.87 9.27
CA ALA A 78 -8.84 9.60 9.62
C ALA A 78 -9.99 8.65 9.97
N GLY A 79 -10.23 7.62 9.16
CA GLY A 79 -11.24 6.60 9.43
C GLY A 79 -11.01 5.84 10.74
N GLN A 80 -9.76 5.56 11.08
CA GLN A 80 -9.39 4.92 12.34
C GLN A 80 -9.68 5.79 13.56
N VAL A 81 -9.41 7.09 13.46
CA VAL A 81 -9.71 8.04 14.55
C VAL A 81 -11.23 8.25 14.69
N VAL A 82 -11.96 8.30 13.58
CA VAL A 82 -13.42 8.52 13.59
C VAL A 82 -14.18 7.29 14.10
N THR A 83 -13.80 6.08 13.67
CA THR A 83 -14.54 4.87 14.06
C THR A 83 -14.17 4.37 15.45
N GLY A 84 -12.91 4.50 15.87
CA GLY A 84 -12.45 4.04 17.18
C GLY A 84 -12.70 2.54 17.44
N HIS A 85 -12.82 1.73 16.38
CA HIS A 85 -13.19 0.32 16.51
C HIS A 85 -12.07 -0.48 17.21
N LEU A 86 -12.46 -1.30 18.17
CA LEU A 86 -11.53 -2.11 18.96
C LEU A 86 -11.01 -3.29 18.14
N THR A 87 -9.73 -3.60 18.31
CA THR A 87 -9.09 -4.76 17.68
C THR A 87 -9.38 -6.05 18.47
N PRO A 88 -9.35 -7.24 17.84
CA PRO A 88 -9.60 -8.51 18.54
C PRO A 88 -8.64 -8.78 19.73
N TYR A 89 -7.41 -8.28 19.66
CA TYR A 89 -6.42 -8.43 20.73
C TYR A 89 -6.52 -7.35 21.84
N PHE A 90 -7.50 -6.43 21.77
CA PHE A 90 -7.61 -5.29 22.67
C PHE A 90 -7.64 -5.68 24.16
N LEU A 91 -8.41 -6.71 24.54
CA LEU A 91 -8.51 -7.13 25.94
C LEU A 91 -7.18 -7.64 26.50
N THR A 92 -6.39 -8.31 25.65
CA THR A 92 -5.06 -8.84 26.00
C THR A 92 -4.07 -7.73 26.33
N VAL A 93 -4.15 -6.58 25.64
CA VAL A 93 -3.29 -5.42 25.90
C VAL A 93 -3.84 -4.46 26.94
N CYS A 94 -5.17 -4.31 27.03
CA CYS A 94 -5.80 -3.47 28.04
C CYS A 94 -5.55 -3.98 29.46
N LYS A 95 -5.59 -5.30 29.70
CA LYS A 95 -5.47 -5.91 31.04
C LYS A 95 -6.37 -5.19 32.06
N PRO A 96 -7.70 -5.36 31.94
CA PRO A 96 -8.64 -4.62 32.75
C PRO A 96 -8.50 -4.96 34.24
N ASN A 97 -8.57 -3.95 35.10
CA ASN A 97 -8.63 -4.15 36.55
C ASN A 97 -10.07 -4.48 36.97
N TYR A 98 -10.35 -5.76 37.21
CA TYR A 98 -11.67 -6.25 37.61
C TYR A 98 -12.09 -5.88 39.04
N THR A 99 -11.20 -5.26 39.84
CA THR A 99 -11.48 -4.93 41.25
C THR A 99 -12.02 -3.52 41.48
N SER A 100 -11.99 -2.61 40.49
CA SER A 100 -12.27 -1.18 40.73
C SER A 100 -13.66 -0.68 40.33
N THR A 101 -14.55 -1.51 39.79
CA THR A 101 -15.91 -1.10 39.41
C THR A 101 -16.90 -2.22 39.60
N ASP A 102 -18.00 -1.91 40.27
CA ASP A 102 -19.17 -2.74 40.48
C ASP A 102 -19.64 -3.36 39.14
N CYS A 103 -19.28 -4.62 38.87
CA CYS A 103 -19.71 -5.36 37.68
C CYS A 103 -21.22 -5.70 37.69
N GLN A 104 -21.99 -5.10 38.60
CA GLN A 104 -23.43 -5.34 38.72
C GLN A 104 -24.26 -4.60 37.66
N ALA A 105 -23.71 -3.60 36.98
CA ALA A 105 -24.36 -2.94 35.85
C ALA A 105 -24.03 -3.66 34.53
N HIS A 106 -24.73 -4.75 34.23
CA HIS A 106 -24.62 -5.57 33.00
C HIS A 106 -24.79 -4.80 31.66
N HIS A 107 -25.00 -3.48 31.68
CA HIS A 107 -25.35 -2.66 30.52
C HIS A 107 -24.48 -1.40 30.33
N GLN A 108 -23.45 -1.18 31.15
CA GLN A 108 -22.58 -0.01 30.98
C GLN A 108 -21.35 -0.34 30.15
N PHE A 109 -21.24 0.33 29.00
CA PHE A 109 -20.03 0.29 28.19
C PHE A 109 -18.90 1.00 28.96
N ILE A 110 -17.79 0.28 29.15
CA ILE A 110 -16.63 0.77 29.88
C ILE A 110 -15.93 1.87 29.03
N ASN A 111 -16.31 3.12 29.26
CA ASN A 111 -15.71 4.29 28.59
C ASN A 111 -14.52 4.89 29.36
N ASN A 112 -14.33 4.52 30.62
CA ASN A 112 -13.27 5.11 31.46
C ASN A 112 -11.90 4.50 31.14
N GLY A 113 -10.95 5.36 30.72
CA GLY A 113 -9.56 4.99 30.43
C GLY A 113 -8.77 4.42 31.63
N ASN A 114 -9.30 4.54 32.84
CA ASN A 114 -8.64 4.11 34.08
C ASN A 114 -8.80 2.61 34.39
N ILE A 115 -9.46 1.84 33.51
CA ILE A 115 -9.70 0.41 33.74
C ILE A 115 -8.58 -0.44 33.14
N CYS A 116 -7.89 0.04 32.10
CA CYS A 116 -6.75 -0.68 31.52
C CYS A 116 -5.47 -0.42 32.34
N THR A 117 -4.69 -1.48 32.61
CA THR A 117 -3.40 -1.40 33.31
C THR A 117 -2.19 -1.62 32.40
N GLY A 118 -2.43 -1.95 31.13
CA GLY A 118 -1.38 -2.13 30.13
C GLY A 118 -0.77 -0.83 29.61
N ASP A 119 0.12 -0.97 28.63
CA ASP A 119 0.81 0.14 27.99
C ASP A 119 -0.17 1.02 27.18
N LEU A 120 -0.21 2.31 27.52
CA LEU A 120 -1.10 3.30 26.92
C LEU A 120 -0.92 3.40 25.40
N GLU A 121 0.32 3.35 24.89
CA GLU A 121 0.57 3.48 23.45
C GLU A 121 -0.01 2.30 22.65
N VAL A 122 0.14 1.10 23.20
CA VAL A 122 -0.36 -0.13 22.56
C VAL A 122 -1.88 -0.22 22.68
N ILE A 123 -2.46 0.27 23.78
CA ILE A 123 -3.91 0.37 23.98
C ILE A 123 -4.52 1.36 22.98
N GLU A 124 -3.93 2.54 22.80
CA GLU A 124 -4.41 3.53 21.82
C GLU A 124 -4.38 2.94 20.41
N LYS A 125 -3.32 2.21 20.07
CA LYS A 125 -3.22 1.51 18.79
C LYS A 125 -4.25 0.39 18.63
N ALA A 126 -4.56 -0.32 19.71
CA ALA A 126 -5.56 -1.38 19.72
C ALA A 126 -7.01 -0.85 19.62
N ARG A 127 -7.23 0.47 19.76
CA ARG A 127 -8.52 1.17 19.53
C ARG A 127 -8.70 1.65 18.08
N ARG A 128 -7.81 1.27 17.16
CA ARG A 128 -7.81 1.71 15.76
C ARG A 128 -7.83 0.51 14.80
N SER A 129 -8.87 -0.31 14.88
CA SER A 129 -9.02 -1.53 14.06
C SER A 129 -9.49 -1.26 12.63
N PHE A 130 -10.44 -0.34 12.45
CA PHE A 130 -11.10 -0.13 11.16
C PHE A 130 -10.81 1.26 10.58
N PRO A 131 -10.53 1.39 9.27
CA PRO A 131 -10.19 0.33 8.34
C PRO A 131 -8.73 -0.15 8.52
N SER A 132 -8.38 -1.33 7.98
CA SER A 132 -7.02 -1.84 8.05
C SER A 132 -6.05 -1.04 7.18
N LYS A 133 -5.18 -0.24 7.82
CA LYS A 133 -4.10 0.53 7.17
C LYS A 133 -3.21 -0.33 6.27
N HIS A 134 -2.86 -1.53 6.74
CA HIS A 134 -1.96 -2.41 5.99
C HIS A 134 -2.64 -3.01 4.76
N ALA A 135 -3.91 -3.40 4.87
CA ALA A 135 -4.68 -3.92 3.74
C ALA A 135 -4.91 -2.83 2.69
N ALA A 136 -5.36 -1.64 3.11
CA ALA A 136 -5.66 -0.52 2.23
C ALA A 136 -4.43 -0.04 1.43
N LEU A 137 -3.29 0.15 2.10
CA LEU A 137 -2.05 0.54 1.40
C LEU A 137 -1.54 -0.57 0.48
N SER A 138 -1.68 -1.84 0.89
CA SER A 138 -1.22 -2.96 0.08
C SER A 138 -2.06 -3.15 -1.18
N ILE A 139 -3.39 -3.04 -1.08
CA ILE A 139 -4.26 -3.16 -2.26
C ILE A 139 -4.05 -1.97 -3.20
N TYR A 140 -3.89 -0.76 -2.67
CA TYR A 140 -3.59 0.42 -3.49
C TYR A 140 -2.29 0.23 -4.29
N SER A 141 -1.22 -0.20 -3.63
CA SER A 141 0.07 -0.50 -4.27
C SER A 141 -0.06 -1.57 -5.36
N ALA A 142 -0.73 -2.68 -5.07
CA ALA A 142 -0.92 -3.76 -6.02
C ALA A 142 -1.77 -3.34 -7.23
N LEU A 143 -2.86 -2.60 -7.01
CA LEU A 143 -3.72 -2.09 -8.07
C LEU A 143 -2.97 -1.10 -8.98
N TYR A 144 -2.20 -0.18 -8.41
CA TYR A 144 -1.40 0.76 -9.19
C TYR A 144 -0.37 0.01 -10.05
N ALA A 145 0.36 -0.94 -9.46
CA ALA A 145 1.33 -1.76 -10.17
C ALA A 145 0.67 -2.55 -11.32
N THR A 146 -0.46 -3.19 -11.06
CA THR A 146 -1.25 -3.94 -12.05
C THR A 146 -1.74 -3.05 -13.19
N MET A 147 -2.25 -1.86 -12.88
CA MET A 147 -2.70 -0.89 -13.88
C MET A 147 -1.53 -0.41 -14.75
N TYR A 148 -0.37 -0.12 -14.14
CA TYR A 148 0.83 0.27 -14.86
C TYR A 148 1.34 -0.84 -15.78
N ILE A 149 1.46 -2.08 -15.28
CA ILE A 149 1.88 -3.26 -16.05
C ILE A 149 0.95 -3.46 -17.25
N THR A 150 -0.36 -3.42 -17.01
CA THR A 150 -1.38 -3.62 -18.06
C THR A 150 -1.32 -2.54 -19.14
N SER A 151 -1.08 -1.29 -18.75
CA SER A 151 -1.03 -0.14 -19.67
C SER A 151 0.28 -0.06 -20.48
N THR A 152 1.41 -0.46 -19.87
CA THR A 152 2.75 -0.30 -20.45
C THR A 152 3.16 -1.49 -21.30
N ILE A 153 2.85 -2.71 -20.88
CA ILE A 153 3.18 -3.92 -21.66
C ILE A 153 2.17 -4.04 -22.80
N LYS A 154 2.48 -3.47 -23.97
CA LYS A 154 1.68 -3.65 -25.22
C LYS A 154 2.21 -4.78 -26.11
N THR A 155 3.26 -5.48 -25.68
CA THR A 155 3.93 -6.52 -26.46
C THR A 155 3.03 -7.74 -26.67
N LYS A 156 2.95 -8.19 -27.93
CA LYS A 156 2.19 -9.39 -28.37
C LYS A 156 2.85 -10.72 -27.98
N SER A 157 4.09 -10.68 -27.47
CA SER A 157 4.97 -11.85 -27.38
C SER A 157 4.73 -12.76 -26.17
N SER A 158 4.27 -12.24 -25.03
CA SER A 158 3.92 -13.09 -23.87
C SER A 158 2.49 -12.85 -23.43
N ARG A 159 1.59 -13.76 -23.85
CA ARG A 159 0.17 -13.75 -23.46
C ARG A 159 -0.03 -14.05 -21.98
N LEU A 160 0.95 -14.71 -21.34
CA LEU A 160 0.84 -15.18 -19.95
C LEU A 160 1.61 -14.32 -18.93
N ALA A 161 2.68 -13.63 -19.32
CA ALA A 161 3.46 -12.83 -18.37
C ALA A 161 2.64 -11.70 -17.71
N LYS A 162 1.74 -11.05 -18.47
CA LYS A 162 0.87 -9.99 -17.92
C LYS A 162 -0.06 -10.50 -16.81
N PRO A 163 -0.91 -11.53 -17.04
CA PRO A 163 -1.79 -12.01 -16.00
C PRO A 163 -1.02 -12.59 -14.81
N VAL A 164 0.14 -13.22 -15.02
CA VAL A 164 0.96 -13.75 -13.92
C VAL A 164 1.51 -12.63 -13.04
N LEU A 165 2.04 -11.54 -13.64
CA LEU A 165 2.55 -10.41 -12.86
C LEU A 165 1.42 -9.69 -12.09
N CYS A 166 0.28 -9.47 -12.73
CA CYS A 166 -0.88 -8.85 -12.09
C CYS A 166 -1.48 -9.74 -10.97
N LEU A 167 -1.52 -11.05 -11.19
CA LEU A 167 -1.97 -11.99 -10.18
C LEU A 167 -0.99 -12.02 -9.00
N GLY A 168 0.31 -12.03 -9.28
CA GLY A 168 1.35 -12.00 -8.24
C GLY A 168 1.22 -10.78 -7.33
N THR A 169 1.09 -9.57 -7.89
CA THR A 169 0.92 -8.35 -7.09
C THR A 169 -0.37 -8.39 -6.25
N LEU A 170 -1.49 -8.82 -6.82
CA LEU A 170 -2.75 -8.95 -6.08
C LEU A 170 -2.70 -10.03 -4.99
N CYS A 171 -2.08 -11.18 -5.26
CA CYS A 171 -1.88 -12.24 -4.27
C CYS A 171 -1.05 -11.74 -3.09
N THR A 172 0.03 -10.99 -3.33
CA THR A 172 0.80 -10.42 -2.22
C THR A 172 -0.03 -9.49 -1.36
N ALA A 173 -0.87 -8.64 -1.97
CA ALA A 173 -1.76 -7.76 -1.23
C ALA A 173 -2.79 -8.53 -0.40
N PHE A 174 -3.40 -9.56 -0.99
CA PHE A 174 -4.33 -10.43 -0.29
C PHE A 174 -3.68 -11.14 0.92
N LEU A 175 -2.45 -11.65 0.75
CA LEU A 175 -1.69 -12.27 1.84
C LEU A 175 -1.39 -11.28 2.98
N THR A 176 -1.15 -9.99 2.68
CA THR A 176 -0.99 -8.99 3.75
C THR A 176 -2.26 -8.82 4.58
N GLY A 177 -3.43 -8.87 3.95
CA GLY A 177 -4.72 -8.83 4.61
C GLY A 177 -4.95 -10.05 5.49
N LEU A 178 -4.73 -11.25 4.94
CA LEU A 178 -4.85 -12.50 5.71
C LEU A 178 -3.91 -12.54 6.92
N ASN A 179 -2.67 -12.05 6.78
CA ASN A 179 -1.74 -11.96 7.90
C ASN A 179 -2.27 -11.06 9.03
N ARG A 180 -3.02 -9.99 8.71
CA ARG A 180 -3.61 -9.11 9.74
C ARG A 180 -4.73 -9.79 10.53
N VAL A 181 -5.54 -10.58 9.84
CA VAL A 181 -6.58 -11.40 10.46
C VAL A 181 -5.93 -12.50 11.30
N SER A 182 -4.92 -13.19 10.77
CA SER A 182 -4.21 -14.27 11.47
C SER A 182 -3.46 -13.79 12.71
N GLU A 183 -2.95 -12.56 12.72
CA GLU A 183 -2.31 -11.95 13.89
C GLU A 183 -3.32 -11.29 14.87
N TYR A 184 -4.64 -11.49 14.65
CA TYR A 184 -5.72 -10.90 15.44
C TYR A 184 -5.67 -9.37 15.52
N ARG A 185 -4.99 -8.71 14.59
CA ARG A 185 -4.83 -7.24 14.60
C ARG A 185 -6.01 -6.51 13.98
N ASN A 186 -6.78 -7.18 13.15
CA ASN A 186 -7.94 -6.64 12.45
C ASN A 186 -9.00 -7.75 12.34
N HIS A 187 -10.28 -7.37 12.32
CA HIS A 187 -11.34 -8.31 11.98
C HIS A 187 -11.33 -8.60 10.47
N CYS A 188 -11.94 -9.71 10.05
CA CYS A 188 -12.13 -9.99 8.62
C CYS A 188 -12.92 -8.90 7.88
N SER A 189 -13.84 -8.21 8.58
CA SER A 189 -14.60 -7.08 8.04
C SER A 189 -13.76 -5.81 7.84
N ASP A 190 -12.59 -5.71 8.50
CA ASP A 190 -11.74 -4.53 8.48
C ASP A 190 -10.72 -4.56 7.33
N VAL A 191 -10.58 -5.70 6.65
CA VAL A 191 -9.58 -6.02 5.60
C VAL A 191 -10.27 -6.14 4.26
#